data_AF-A0A954MAX8-F1
#
_entry.id   AF-A0A954MAX8-F1
#
_cell.length_a   1.000
_cell.length_b   1.000
_cell.length_c   1.000
_cell.angle_alpha   90.00
_cell.angle_beta   90.00
_cell.angle_gamma   90.00
#
_symmetry.space_group_name_H-M   'P 1'
#
loop_
_entity.id
_entity.type
_entity.pdbx_description
1 polymer ?
#
loop_
_entity_poly.entity_id
_entity_poly.type
_entity_poly.pdbx_seq_one_letter_code
_entity_poly.pdbx_strand_id
1 'polypeptide(L)'
;MLFNQPIAWILTALALPVVIFYVMKIRLRKVRVSTVMFWEEAVEERQQRSLWQTLRDFRSLLLQLAFLFLLVAATADPGLSRKHGETTVFVLDISASMQAENDPGVSRFEAACRQLRNMILSFRTQDQAALVTAGPMASVACGLTSYQRMLLDRLNEVTVTDSPCDINTALKVAERLLASQSNGRIVVLSDRSFAESDVESHSAGEFPVQFVQFGQSRDNIGVTEFQVRRSPVVPSSYQVLVEVRSFSDQPTACSLELSLENQLLDVIPLSLSPNESWKRVLDQSSIHGGVLKVQLLTEDGLESDNTAVAWLPERPQIPVTLATSGNWFLEQVLEANDSVRLQTVSEVPLSVKEGEILIIHDLPVPSV
;
A
#
# COMPACT_ATOMS: atom_id res chain seq x y z
N MET A 1 21.54 -32.93 6.64
CA MET A 1 22.34 -31.93 7.39
C MET A 1 23.30 -31.32 6.40
N LEU A 2 23.10 -30.06 6.04
CA LEU A 2 24.09 -29.32 5.24
C LEU A 2 25.06 -28.71 6.25
N PHE A 3 26.34 -29.08 6.16
CA PHE A 3 27.38 -28.50 7.00
C PHE A 3 27.84 -27.19 6.36
N ASN A 4 27.84 -26.11 7.14
CA ASN A 4 28.12 -24.77 6.64
C ASN A 4 29.60 -24.60 6.26
N GLN A 5 30.48 -25.45 6.82
CA GLN A 5 31.91 -25.47 6.58
C GLN A 5 32.43 -26.90 6.32
N PRO A 6 32.32 -27.44 5.10
CA PRO A 6 32.70 -28.82 4.80
C PRO A 6 34.21 -29.09 4.98
N ILE A 7 35.04 -28.04 4.96
CA ILE A 7 36.50 -28.12 5.16
C ILE A 7 36.84 -28.54 6.60
N ALA A 8 35.95 -28.31 7.58
CA ALA A 8 36.17 -28.69 8.97
C ALA A 8 36.41 -30.20 9.15
N TRP A 9 35.88 -31.04 8.25
CA TRP A 9 36.12 -32.49 8.26
C TRP A 9 37.58 -32.88 8.10
N ILE A 10 38.42 -32.03 7.50
CA ILE A 10 39.87 -32.27 7.40
C ILE A 10 40.51 -32.38 8.79
N LEU A 11 39.96 -31.70 9.81
CA LEU A 11 40.45 -31.78 11.19
C LEU A 11 40.28 -33.16 11.81
N THR A 12 39.43 -34.03 11.25
CA THR A 12 39.37 -35.45 11.66
C THR A 12 40.67 -36.20 11.41
N ALA A 13 41.53 -35.71 10.51
CA ALA A 13 42.88 -36.26 10.31
C ALA A 13 43.74 -36.19 11.58
N LEU A 14 43.41 -35.29 12.53
CA LEU A 14 44.05 -35.22 13.84
C LEU A 14 43.78 -36.44 14.73
N ALA A 15 42.81 -37.29 14.38
CA ALA A 15 42.61 -38.58 15.03
C ALA A 15 43.80 -39.53 14.82
N LEU A 16 44.50 -39.42 13.68
CA LEU A 16 45.63 -40.27 13.33
C LEU A 16 46.79 -40.15 14.33
N PRO A 17 47.34 -38.95 14.63
CA PRO A 17 48.39 -38.81 15.64
C PRO A 17 47.92 -39.19 17.05
N VAL A 18 46.65 -38.95 17.41
CA VAL A 18 46.09 -39.36 18.72
C VAL A 18 46.16 -40.88 18.88
N VAL A 19 45.74 -41.63 17.86
CA VAL A 19 45.82 -43.09 17.85
C VAL A 19 47.28 -43.57 17.82
N ILE A 20 48.15 -42.91 17.06
CA ILE A 20 49.58 -43.24 17.01
C ILE A 20 50.22 -43.05 18.40
N PHE A 21 50.01 -41.91 19.06
CA PHE A 21 50.53 -41.66 20.42
C PHE A 21 49.95 -42.64 21.45
N TYR A 22 48.69 -43.04 21.30
CA TYR A 22 48.08 -44.05 22.16
C TYR A 22 48.74 -45.44 22.01
N VAL A 23 49.06 -45.83 20.78
CA VAL A 23 49.67 -47.13 20.47
C VAL A 23 51.19 -47.11 20.66
N MET A 24 51.82 -45.94 20.63
CA MET A 24 53.27 -45.79 20.76
C MET A 24 53.76 -46.35 22.09
N LYS A 25 54.39 -47.51 21.97
CA LYS A 25 54.97 -48.26 23.08
C LYS A 25 56.13 -47.47 23.66
N ILE A 26 56.05 -47.14 24.96
CA ILE A 26 57.16 -46.58 25.73
C ILE A 26 58.33 -47.58 25.65
N ARG A 27 59.43 -47.17 25.01
CA ARG A 27 60.66 -47.98 24.99
C ARG A 27 61.28 -47.93 26.38
N LEU A 28 61.31 -49.08 27.05
CA LEU A 28 62.00 -49.23 28.33
C LEU A 28 63.50 -48.98 28.13
N ARG A 29 64.07 -48.08 28.94
CA ARG A 29 65.49 -47.75 28.89
C ARG A 29 66.29 -48.94 29.44
N LYS A 30 67.20 -49.47 28.64
CA LYS A 30 68.12 -50.52 29.10
C LYS A 30 69.16 -49.88 30.01
N VAL A 31 69.19 -50.30 31.27
CA VAL A 31 70.20 -49.88 32.25
C VAL A 31 71.09 -51.07 32.54
N ARG A 32 72.41 -50.87 32.52
CA ARG A 32 73.38 -51.92 32.84
C ARG A 32 73.46 -52.06 34.35
N VAL A 33 73.14 -53.24 34.86
CA VAL A 33 73.19 -53.58 36.29
C VAL A 33 74.28 -54.63 36.53
N SER A 34 74.88 -54.62 37.72
CA SER A 34 76.05 -55.45 38.05
C SER A 34 75.73 -56.94 38.26
N THR A 35 74.46 -57.32 38.40
CA THR A 35 74.02 -58.71 38.57
C THR A 35 72.60 -58.86 38.04
N VAL A 36 72.34 -59.93 37.26
CA VAL A 36 71.04 -60.22 36.63
C VAL A 36 70.15 -61.12 37.49
N MET A 37 70.74 -61.86 38.44
CA MET A 37 70.08 -62.87 39.28
C MET A 37 68.83 -62.34 40.00
N PHE A 38 68.91 -61.17 40.66
CA PHE A 38 67.77 -60.57 41.35
C PHE A 38 66.74 -59.91 40.40
N TRP A 39 67.11 -59.66 39.14
CA TRP A 39 66.21 -59.09 38.14
C TRP A 39 65.44 -60.15 37.38
N GLU A 40 65.97 -61.37 37.23
CA GLU A 40 65.24 -62.48 36.59
C GLU A 40 63.99 -62.87 37.42
N GLU A 41 64.12 -62.96 38.75
CA GLU A 41 62.98 -63.22 39.65
C GLU A 41 61.96 -62.08 39.69
N ALA A 42 62.40 -60.82 39.56
CA ALA A 42 61.51 -59.65 39.52
C ALA A 42 60.84 -59.42 38.15
N VAL A 43 61.38 -59.98 37.07
CA VAL A 43 60.89 -59.81 35.69
C VAL A 43 59.90 -60.92 35.30
N GLU A 44 59.95 -62.10 35.94
CA GLU A 44 58.96 -63.16 35.74
C GLU A 44 57.53 -62.71 36.10
N GLU A 45 57.35 -61.79 37.06
CA GLU A 45 56.04 -61.25 37.44
C GLU A 45 55.45 -60.22 36.45
N ARG A 46 56.21 -59.75 35.45
CA ARG A 46 55.76 -58.72 34.50
C ARG A 46 55.85 -59.14 33.04
N GLN A 47 55.62 -60.42 32.76
CA GLN A 47 55.53 -60.87 31.38
C GLN A 47 54.28 -60.31 30.68
N GLN A 48 54.58 -59.60 29.58
CA GLN A 48 53.71 -59.22 28.47
C GLN A 48 52.60 -58.22 28.77
N ARG A 49 52.96 -56.93 28.75
CA ARG A 49 52.04 -55.90 28.25
C ARG A 49 51.81 -56.10 26.75
N SER A 50 50.90 -57.02 26.45
CA SER A 50 50.32 -57.23 25.12
C SER A 50 49.61 -55.95 24.67
N LEU A 51 49.58 -55.67 23.37
CA LEU A 51 48.81 -54.56 22.79
C LEU A 51 47.33 -54.60 23.24
N TRP A 52 46.82 -55.79 23.57
CA TRP A 52 45.48 -56.04 24.10
C TRP A 52 45.26 -55.59 25.56
N GLN A 53 46.33 -55.39 26.36
CA GLN A 53 46.23 -54.75 27.68
C GLN A 53 46.23 -53.22 27.57
N THR A 54 46.92 -52.64 26.58
CA THR A 54 46.83 -51.19 26.29
C THR A 54 45.43 -50.81 25.81
N LEU A 55 44.73 -51.71 25.10
CA LEU A 55 43.32 -51.57 24.76
C LEU A 55 42.36 -51.73 25.96
N ARG A 56 42.84 -52.13 27.14
CA ARG A 56 41.97 -52.19 28.34
C ARG A 56 41.50 -50.80 28.77
N ASP A 57 42.28 -49.76 28.45
CA ASP A 57 41.92 -48.35 28.60
C ASP A 57 41.26 -47.76 27.33
N PHE A 58 40.65 -48.59 26.47
CA PHE A 58 39.94 -48.11 25.27
C PHE A 58 38.88 -47.07 25.59
N ARG A 59 38.37 -47.04 26.83
CA ARG A 59 37.44 -46.00 27.32
C ARG A 59 38.07 -44.62 27.24
N SER A 60 39.35 -44.47 27.58
CA SER A 60 40.07 -43.19 27.48
C SER A 60 40.28 -42.79 26.02
N LEU A 61 40.64 -43.73 25.16
CA LEU A 61 40.78 -43.49 23.72
C LEU A 61 39.44 -43.11 23.08
N LEU A 62 38.37 -43.83 23.43
CA LEU A 62 37.00 -43.54 22.98
C LEU A 62 36.58 -42.14 23.41
N LEU A 63 36.90 -41.74 24.65
CA LEU A 63 36.58 -40.39 25.15
C LEU A 63 37.35 -39.30 24.38
N GLN A 64 38.63 -39.53 24.08
CA GLN A 64 39.46 -38.59 23.30
C GLN A 64 38.94 -38.45 21.87
N LEU A 65 38.58 -39.56 21.22
CA LEU A 65 38.00 -39.55 19.88
C LEU A 65 36.60 -38.92 19.88
N ALA A 66 35.77 -39.19 20.89
CA ALA A 66 34.46 -38.56 21.05
C ALA A 66 34.59 -37.05 21.27
N PHE A 67 35.56 -36.61 22.07
CA PHE A 67 35.84 -35.20 22.29
C PHE A 67 36.35 -34.50 21.03
N LEU A 68 37.28 -35.12 20.30
CA LEU A 68 37.73 -34.63 19.00
C LEU A 68 36.58 -34.56 18.00
N PHE A 69 35.74 -35.59 17.95
CA PHE A 69 34.54 -35.61 17.11
C PHE A 69 33.58 -34.48 17.47
N LEU A 70 33.32 -34.23 18.75
CA LEU A 70 32.49 -33.12 19.22
C LEU A 70 33.08 -31.76 18.84
N LEU A 71 34.41 -31.59 18.93
CA LEU A 71 35.08 -30.36 18.49
C LEU A 71 34.97 -30.15 16.98
N VAL A 72 35.19 -31.20 16.19
CA VAL A 72 35.04 -31.14 14.73
C VAL A 72 33.58 -30.92 14.34
N ALA A 73 32.64 -31.55 15.03
CA ALA A 73 31.22 -31.31 14.83
C ALA A 73 30.85 -29.87 15.20
N ALA A 74 31.35 -29.32 16.30
CA ALA A 74 31.09 -27.93 16.68
C ALA A 74 31.66 -26.93 15.66
N THR A 75 32.85 -27.19 15.12
CA THR A 75 33.45 -26.32 14.08
C THR A 75 32.86 -26.50 12.69
N ALA A 76 32.34 -27.69 12.38
CA ALA A 76 31.59 -27.94 11.15
C ALA A 76 30.25 -27.19 11.11
N ASP A 77 29.82 -26.60 12.23
CA ASP A 77 28.58 -25.86 12.41
C ASP A 77 27.40 -26.62 11.77
N PRO A 78 26.97 -27.75 12.37
CA PRO A 78 25.89 -28.57 11.86
C PRO A 78 24.62 -27.72 11.88
N GLY A 79 24.38 -27.06 10.76
CA GLY A 79 23.14 -26.37 10.51
C GLY A 79 22.02 -27.39 10.58
N LEU A 80 21.23 -27.33 11.65
CA LEU A 80 19.82 -27.68 11.57
C LEU A 80 19.30 -26.87 10.40
N SER A 81 19.10 -27.54 9.27
CA SER A 81 18.72 -26.97 7.98
C SER A 81 17.90 -25.72 8.22
N ARG A 82 18.51 -24.53 8.10
CA ARG A 82 17.77 -23.27 8.17
C ARG A 82 16.84 -23.34 6.97
N LYS A 83 15.59 -23.76 7.20
CA LYS A 83 14.52 -23.49 6.26
C LYS A 83 14.60 -21.99 6.07
N HIS A 84 14.99 -21.55 4.88
CA HIS A 84 15.08 -20.13 4.60
C HIS A 84 13.70 -19.58 4.91
N GLY A 85 13.63 -18.57 5.79
CA GLY A 85 12.37 -17.91 6.09
C GLY A 85 11.74 -17.45 4.79
N GLU A 86 10.43 -17.67 4.65
CA GLU A 86 9.74 -17.16 3.47
C GLU A 86 9.71 -15.65 3.55
N THR A 87 10.07 -14.98 2.45
CA THR A 87 9.94 -13.53 2.37
C THR A 87 8.63 -13.20 1.67
N THR A 88 7.69 -12.59 2.40
CA THR A 88 6.36 -12.26 1.86
C THR A 88 6.18 -10.76 1.74
N VAL A 89 5.92 -10.25 0.54
CA VAL A 89 5.48 -8.85 0.37
C VAL A 89 3.96 -8.83 0.31
N PHE A 90 3.34 -8.16 1.25
CA PHE A 90 1.90 -7.91 1.24
C PHE A 90 1.61 -6.63 0.46
N VAL A 91 0.70 -6.72 -0.50
CA VAL A 91 0.15 -5.58 -1.22
C VAL A 91 -1.28 -5.40 -0.77
N LEU A 92 -1.57 -4.31 -0.06
CA LEU A 92 -2.90 -3.98 0.44
C LEU A 92 -3.53 -2.92 -0.45
N ASP A 93 -4.66 -3.24 -1.05
CA ASP A 93 -5.47 -2.28 -1.81
C ASP A 93 -6.15 -1.27 -0.88
N ILE A 94 -5.97 0.02 -1.18
CA ILE A 94 -6.53 1.15 -0.43
C ILE A 94 -7.44 2.03 -1.31
N SER A 95 -7.95 1.48 -2.42
CA SER A 95 -8.87 2.18 -3.31
C SER A 95 -10.25 2.42 -2.73
N ALA A 96 -11.01 3.31 -3.37
CA ALA A 96 -12.38 3.65 -2.99
C ALA A 96 -13.28 2.40 -2.91
N SER A 97 -13.13 1.45 -3.82
CA SER A 97 -13.95 0.24 -3.87
C SER A 97 -13.73 -0.70 -2.67
N MET A 98 -12.62 -0.55 -1.94
CA MET A 98 -12.37 -1.24 -0.67
C MET A 98 -13.17 -0.66 0.50
N GLN A 99 -13.81 0.50 0.35
CA GLN A 99 -14.74 1.04 1.36
C GLN A 99 -16.11 0.35 1.31
N ALA A 100 -16.43 -0.35 0.21
CA ALA A 100 -17.72 -1.03 0.06
C ALA A 100 -17.93 -2.10 1.15
N GLU A 101 -19.19 -2.28 1.55
CA GLU A 101 -19.58 -3.24 2.59
C GLU A 101 -20.10 -4.55 1.99
N ASN A 102 -19.51 -5.68 2.43
CA ASN A 102 -19.98 -7.03 2.08
C ASN A 102 -20.94 -7.60 3.13
N ASP A 103 -20.59 -7.42 4.41
CA ASP A 103 -21.41 -7.77 5.56
C ASP A 103 -21.83 -6.47 6.26
N PRO A 104 -23.01 -6.41 6.91
CA PRO A 104 -23.49 -5.17 7.53
C PRO A 104 -22.47 -4.59 8.50
N GLY A 105 -21.98 -3.37 8.22
CA GLY A 105 -21.06 -2.63 9.08
C GLY A 105 -19.60 -3.11 9.07
N VAL A 106 -19.19 -3.94 8.09
CA VAL A 106 -17.78 -4.29 7.88
C VAL A 106 -17.37 -4.01 6.44
N SER A 107 -16.47 -3.04 6.25
CA SER A 107 -15.91 -2.72 4.94
C SER A 107 -14.96 -3.81 4.43
N ARG A 108 -14.81 -3.90 3.10
CA ARG A 108 -13.82 -4.80 2.46
C ARG A 108 -12.40 -4.54 2.96
N PHE A 109 -12.05 -3.28 3.19
CA PHE A 109 -10.78 -2.88 3.77
C PHE A 109 -10.58 -3.44 5.19
N GLU A 110 -11.58 -3.31 6.07
CA GLU A 110 -11.48 -3.87 7.42
C GLU A 110 -11.33 -5.40 7.42
N ALA A 111 -12.04 -6.09 6.53
CA ALA A 111 -11.88 -7.52 6.32
C ALA A 111 -10.46 -7.87 5.84
N ALA A 112 -9.91 -7.08 4.90
CA ALA A 112 -8.54 -7.23 4.42
C ALA A 112 -7.49 -7.00 5.51
N CYS A 113 -7.62 -5.93 6.30
CA CYS A 113 -6.75 -5.66 7.45
C CYS A 113 -6.82 -6.78 8.49
N ARG A 114 -8.01 -7.33 8.77
CA ARG A 114 -8.19 -8.46 9.70
C ARG A 114 -7.49 -9.71 9.20
N GLN A 115 -7.65 -10.04 7.91
CA GLN A 115 -7.00 -11.19 7.31
C GLN A 115 -5.48 -11.03 7.24
N LEU A 116 -4.99 -9.85 6.86
CA LEU A 116 -3.57 -9.52 6.85
C LEU A 116 -2.96 -9.61 8.26
N ARG A 117 -3.65 -9.11 9.28
CA ARG A 117 -3.24 -9.26 10.69
C ARG A 117 -3.09 -10.72 11.08
N ASN A 118 -4.04 -11.58 10.70
CA ASN A 118 -3.97 -13.02 10.96
C ASN A 118 -2.79 -13.67 10.24
N MET A 119 -2.49 -13.27 8.99
CA MET A 119 -1.33 -13.75 8.25
C MET A 119 0.00 -13.34 8.93
N ILE A 120 0.13 -12.08 9.35
CA ILE A 120 1.33 -11.58 10.05
C ILE A 120 1.56 -12.34 11.36
N LEU A 121 0.49 -12.62 12.11
CA LEU A 121 0.56 -13.37 13.38
C LEU A 121 0.94 -14.84 13.18
N SER A 122 0.70 -15.41 11.99
CA SER A 122 1.02 -16.80 11.67
C SER A 122 2.51 -17.02 11.32
N PHE A 123 3.29 -15.96 11.19
CA PHE A 123 4.69 -16.03 10.78
C PHE A 123 5.61 -16.66 11.84
N ARG A 124 6.61 -17.39 11.35
CA ARG A 124 7.68 -17.96 12.15
C ARG A 124 8.76 -16.91 12.39
N THR A 125 9.61 -17.15 13.39
CA THR A 125 10.68 -16.23 13.79
C THR A 125 11.71 -15.91 12.69
N GLN A 126 11.77 -16.71 11.63
CA GLN A 126 12.70 -16.53 10.50
C GLN A 126 12.06 -15.88 9.28
N ASP A 127 10.73 -15.77 9.23
CA ASP A 127 10.02 -15.19 8.09
C ASP A 127 10.20 -13.67 8.09
N GLN A 128 10.25 -13.09 6.90
CA GLN A 128 10.32 -11.65 6.70
C GLN A 128 9.12 -11.19 5.89
N ALA A 129 8.63 -10.00 6.19
CA ALA A 129 7.61 -9.39 5.36
C ALA A 129 7.78 -7.90 5.20
N ALA A 130 7.18 -7.39 4.13
CA ALA A 130 7.01 -5.98 3.85
C ALA A 130 5.53 -5.70 3.59
N LEU A 131 5.13 -4.45 3.80
CA LEU A 131 3.78 -3.97 3.53
C LEU A 131 3.85 -2.84 2.50
N VAL A 132 3.16 -3.02 1.38
CA VAL A 132 2.99 -2.07 0.29
C VAL A 132 1.51 -1.71 0.19
N THR A 133 1.20 -0.44 0.03
CA THR A 133 -0.17 0.05 -0.21
C THR A 133 -0.36 0.32 -1.69
N ALA A 134 -1.48 -0.14 -2.25
CA ALA A 134 -1.87 0.09 -3.63
C ALA A 134 -3.04 1.09 -3.67
N GLY A 135 -2.72 2.34 -3.95
CA GLY A 135 -3.66 3.45 -4.12
C GLY A 135 -3.32 4.24 -5.39
N PRO A 136 -3.62 5.55 -5.47
CA PRO A 136 -3.27 6.36 -6.64
C PRO A 136 -1.75 6.46 -6.86
N MET A 137 -0.97 6.34 -5.78
CA MET A 137 0.48 6.14 -5.83
C MET A 137 0.84 4.97 -4.91
N ALA A 138 1.52 3.96 -5.45
CA ALA A 138 1.99 2.84 -4.64
C ALA A 138 3.09 3.29 -3.67
N SER A 139 3.01 2.86 -2.41
CA SER A 139 3.95 3.25 -1.37
C SER A 139 4.35 2.08 -0.49
N VAL A 140 5.57 2.09 0.04
CA VAL A 140 6.05 1.07 0.99
C VAL A 140 5.73 1.55 2.41
N ALA A 141 4.62 1.10 2.97
CA ALA A 141 4.24 1.42 4.35
C ALA A 141 5.20 0.79 5.38
N CYS A 142 5.74 -0.39 5.08
CA CYS A 142 6.76 -1.03 5.89
C CYS A 142 7.75 -1.79 5.00
N GLY A 143 9.05 -1.51 5.15
CA GLY A 143 10.11 -2.28 4.49
C GLY A 143 10.22 -3.71 5.03
N LEU A 144 11.09 -4.50 4.40
CA LEU A 144 11.35 -5.88 4.83
C LEU A 144 11.80 -5.96 6.29
N THR A 145 11.05 -6.69 7.10
CA THR A 145 11.31 -6.85 8.53
C THR A 145 10.83 -8.21 9.03
N SER A 146 11.51 -8.75 10.05
CA SER A 146 11.07 -9.92 10.81
C SER A 146 10.27 -9.53 12.07
N TYR A 147 10.18 -8.23 12.39
CA TYR A 147 9.49 -7.75 13.58
C TYR A 147 7.99 -7.58 13.33
N GLN A 148 7.20 -8.60 13.70
CA GLN A 148 5.75 -8.60 13.55
C GLN A 148 5.06 -7.34 14.09
N ARG A 149 5.50 -6.84 15.26
CA ARG A 149 4.91 -5.65 15.88
C ARG A 149 5.00 -4.41 14.99
N MET A 150 6.13 -4.22 14.30
CA MET A 150 6.34 -3.10 13.39
C MET A 150 5.35 -3.15 12.21
N LEU A 151 5.10 -4.34 11.66
CA LEU A 151 4.12 -4.53 10.59
C LEU A 151 2.69 -4.23 11.06
N LEU A 152 2.34 -4.69 12.27
CA LEU A 152 1.02 -4.45 12.86
C LEU A 152 0.79 -2.97 13.17
N ASP A 153 1.80 -2.28 13.70
CA ASP A 153 1.72 -0.85 13.97
C ASP A 153 1.52 -0.07 12.67
N ARG A 154 2.29 -0.38 11.62
CA ARG A 154 2.12 0.23 10.29
C ARG A 154 0.77 -0.09 9.66
N LEU A 155 0.27 -1.32 9.80
CA LEU A 155 -1.04 -1.70 9.29
C LEU A 155 -2.16 -0.87 9.92
N ASN A 156 -2.05 -0.51 11.21
CA ASN A 156 -3.04 0.32 11.88
C ASN A 156 -3.00 1.80 11.46
N GLU A 157 -1.91 2.26 10.84
CA GLU A 157 -1.77 3.63 10.31
C GLU A 157 -2.31 3.76 8.89
N VAL A 158 -2.53 2.65 8.17
CA VAL A 158 -3.02 2.69 6.79
C VAL A 158 -4.49 3.11 6.77
N THR A 159 -4.80 4.12 5.95
CA THR A 159 -6.15 4.60 5.69
C THR A 159 -6.56 4.34 4.24
N VAL A 160 -7.87 4.13 4.02
CA VAL A 160 -8.42 4.03 2.67
C VAL A 160 -8.45 5.39 2.00
N THR A 161 -8.46 5.40 0.67
CA THR A 161 -8.54 6.62 -0.16
C THR A 161 -9.75 6.57 -1.06
N ASP A 162 -10.28 7.74 -1.44
CA ASP A 162 -11.40 7.87 -2.39
C ASP A 162 -10.91 7.86 -3.85
N SER A 163 -9.84 7.11 -4.14
CA SER A 163 -9.14 7.10 -5.43
C SER A 163 -9.01 5.69 -5.98
N PRO A 164 -8.83 5.53 -7.30
CA PRO A 164 -8.54 4.22 -7.89
C PRO A 164 -7.18 3.67 -7.44
N CYS A 165 -7.01 2.36 -7.57
CA CYS A 165 -5.77 1.65 -7.27
C CYS A 165 -4.90 1.50 -8.54
N ASP A 166 -3.61 1.78 -8.43
CA ASP A 166 -2.60 1.37 -9.42
C ASP A 166 -1.88 0.09 -8.92
N ILE A 167 -2.49 -1.06 -9.21
CA ILE A 167 -1.95 -2.36 -8.81
C ILE A 167 -0.64 -2.69 -9.54
N ASN A 168 -0.48 -2.22 -10.78
CA ASN A 168 0.66 -2.51 -11.63
C ASN A 168 1.94 -1.91 -11.02
N THR A 169 1.87 -0.64 -10.60
CA THR A 169 2.98 0.02 -9.91
C THR A 169 3.25 -0.61 -8.54
N ALA A 170 2.22 -1.02 -7.80
CA ALA A 170 2.40 -1.69 -6.51
C ALA A 170 3.09 -3.05 -6.62
N LEU A 171 2.74 -3.85 -7.64
CA LEU A 171 3.40 -5.13 -7.94
C LEU A 171 4.87 -4.91 -8.32
N LYS A 172 5.19 -3.94 -9.18
CA LYS A 172 6.58 -3.58 -9.50
C LYS A 172 7.41 -3.18 -8.28
N VAL A 173 6.81 -2.44 -7.33
CA VAL A 173 7.47 -2.10 -6.06
C VAL A 173 7.72 -3.34 -5.23
N ALA A 174 6.74 -4.25 -5.14
CA ALA A 174 6.87 -5.51 -4.41
C ALA A 174 7.96 -6.42 -5.00
N GLU A 175 8.01 -6.56 -6.32
CA GLU A 175 9.05 -7.32 -7.03
C GLU A 175 10.45 -6.74 -6.77
N ARG A 176 10.60 -5.41 -6.78
CA ARG A 176 11.88 -4.75 -6.46
C ARG A 176 12.34 -5.02 -5.03
N LEU A 177 11.42 -5.11 -4.07
CA LEU A 177 11.75 -5.49 -2.70
C LEU A 177 12.23 -6.95 -2.62
N LEU A 178 11.65 -7.83 -3.44
CA LEU A 178 12.00 -9.25 -3.49
C LEU A 178 13.23 -9.58 -4.34
N ALA A 179 13.69 -8.67 -5.22
CA ALA A 179 14.80 -8.91 -6.15
C ALA A 179 16.12 -9.38 -5.49
N SER A 180 16.30 -9.13 -4.19
CA SER A 180 17.46 -9.58 -3.41
C SER A 180 17.28 -10.92 -2.69
N GLN A 181 16.10 -11.54 -2.81
CA GLN A 181 15.67 -12.70 -2.02
C GLN A 181 15.45 -13.92 -2.92
N SER A 182 15.90 -15.08 -2.46
CA SER A 182 15.80 -16.35 -3.21
C SER A 182 14.50 -17.11 -3.00
N ASN A 183 13.71 -16.77 -1.97
CA ASN A 183 12.45 -17.43 -1.62
C ASN A 183 11.36 -16.38 -1.27
N GLY A 184 11.01 -15.58 -2.27
CA GLY A 184 10.03 -14.49 -2.18
C GLY A 184 8.64 -14.90 -2.68
N ARG A 185 7.59 -14.35 -2.09
CA ARG A 185 6.22 -14.41 -2.62
C ARG A 185 5.50 -13.08 -2.43
N ILE A 186 4.53 -12.80 -3.29
CA ILE A 186 3.70 -11.60 -3.20
C ILE A 186 2.27 -12.04 -2.86
N VAL A 187 1.66 -11.41 -1.85
CA VAL A 187 0.26 -11.64 -1.47
C VAL A 187 -0.50 -10.33 -1.63
N VAL A 188 -1.44 -10.30 -2.57
CA VAL A 188 -2.27 -9.14 -2.88
C VAL A 188 -3.63 -9.30 -2.21
N LEU A 189 -4.03 -8.31 -1.41
CA LEU A 189 -5.32 -8.21 -0.77
C LEU A 189 -6.12 -7.09 -1.45
N SER A 190 -7.08 -7.45 -2.28
CA SER A 190 -7.85 -6.52 -3.11
C SER A 190 -9.24 -7.08 -3.45
N ASP A 191 -10.17 -6.23 -3.89
CA ASP A 191 -11.46 -6.63 -4.45
C ASP A 191 -11.38 -7.00 -5.95
N ARG A 192 -10.20 -6.88 -6.58
CA ARG A 192 -9.93 -7.14 -8.00
C ARG A 192 -10.69 -6.24 -8.97
N SER A 193 -10.94 -5.00 -8.59
CA SER A 193 -11.55 -3.96 -9.43
C SER A 193 -10.66 -3.46 -10.60
N PHE A 194 -9.49 -4.06 -10.83
CA PHE A 194 -8.52 -3.68 -11.87
C PHE A 194 -8.56 -4.60 -13.10
N ALA A 195 -7.94 -4.17 -14.21
CA ALA A 195 -7.91 -4.94 -15.46
C ALA A 195 -7.08 -6.23 -15.33
N GLU A 196 -7.57 -7.35 -15.88
CA GLU A 196 -6.86 -8.64 -15.82
C GLU A 196 -5.46 -8.58 -16.46
N SER A 197 -5.29 -7.76 -17.50
CA SER A 197 -4.01 -7.53 -18.18
C SER A 197 -2.90 -7.00 -17.26
N ASP A 198 -3.26 -6.20 -16.25
CA ASP A 198 -2.30 -5.65 -15.29
C ASP A 198 -1.72 -6.73 -14.38
N VAL A 199 -2.45 -7.82 -14.17
CA VAL A 199 -2.03 -8.94 -13.33
C VAL A 199 -1.31 -10.02 -14.13
N GLU A 200 -1.75 -10.30 -15.35
CA GLU A 200 -1.14 -11.34 -16.21
C GLU A 200 0.34 -11.05 -16.49
N SER A 201 0.68 -9.77 -16.69
CA SER A 201 2.06 -9.34 -16.92
C SER A 201 3.02 -9.63 -15.75
N HIS A 202 2.53 -9.65 -14.51
CA HIS A 202 3.33 -9.93 -13.31
C HIS A 202 3.22 -11.39 -12.86
N SER A 203 2.12 -12.08 -13.21
CA SER A 203 1.92 -13.50 -12.88
C SER A 203 2.90 -14.44 -13.61
N ALA A 204 3.48 -13.96 -14.72
CA ALA A 204 4.57 -14.62 -15.44
C ALA A 204 5.98 -14.29 -14.89
N GLY A 205 6.06 -13.50 -13.82
CA GLY A 205 7.30 -13.03 -13.20
C GLY A 205 8.05 -14.11 -12.39
N GLU A 206 9.18 -13.70 -11.81
CA GLU A 206 10.09 -14.56 -11.05
C GLU A 206 9.51 -15.00 -9.68
N PHE A 207 8.55 -14.24 -9.14
CA PHE A 207 7.94 -14.49 -7.83
C PHE A 207 6.46 -14.87 -7.95
N PRO A 208 5.98 -15.89 -7.22
CA PRO A 208 4.56 -16.25 -7.22
C PRO A 208 3.71 -15.15 -6.59
N VAL A 209 2.65 -14.75 -7.30
CA VAL A 209 1.65 -13.78 -6.84
C VAL A 209 0.38 -14.51 -6.44
N GLN A 210 -0.01 -14.39 -5.17
CA GLN A 210 -1.26 -14.93 -4.63
C GLN A 210 -2.25 -13.78 -4.41
N PHE A 211 -3.46 -13.92 -4.96
CA PHE A 211 -4.55 -12.98 -4.73
C PHE A 211 -5.51 -13.49 -3.67
N VAL A 212 -5.89 -12.59 -2.77
CA VAL A 212 -6.92 -12.78 -1.76
C VAL A 212 -8.00 -11.77 -2.05
N GLN A 213 -9.15 -12.25 -2.54
CA GLN A 213 -10.25 -11.41 -2.98
C GLN A 213 -11.16 -11.02 -1.82
N PHE A 214 -11.48 -9.73 -1.72
CA PHE A 214 -12.44 -9.18 -0.76
C PHE A 214 -13.61 -8.53 -1.49
N GLY A 215 -14.76 -9.18 -1.51
CA GLY A 215 -15.89 -8.65 -2.27
C GLY A 215 -16.79 -9.75 -2.81
N GLN A 216 -18.10 -9.57 -2.69
CA GLN A 216 -19.06 -10.14 -3.63
C GLN A 216 -19.68 -9.00 -4.43
N SER A 217 -20.19 -9.28 -5.62
CA SER A 217 -20.91 -8.28 -6.41
C SER A 217 -22.11 -7.80 -5.60
N ARG A 218 -22.18 -6.49 -5.35
CA ARG A 218 -23.30 -5.84 -4.69
C ARG A 218 -23.76 -4.71 -5.61
N ASP A 219 -25.08 -4.49 -5.64
CA ASP A 219 -25.67 -3.42 -6.43
C ASP A 219 -25.10 -2.07 -6.01
N ASN A 220 -24.71 -1.26 -7.00
CA ASN A 220 -24.08 0.04 -6.81
C ASN A 220 -24.60 1.03 -7.86
N ILE A 221 -24.81 2.28 -7.46
CA ILE A 221 -25.16 3.38 -8.36
C ILE A 221 -24.27 4.57 -8.02
N GLY A 222 -23.33 4.89 -8.91
CA GLY A 222 -22.38 5.96 -8.67
C GLY A 222 -22.56 7.15 -9.59
N VAL A 223 -22.16 8.33 -9.11
CA VAL A 223 -21.89 9.49 -9.97
C VAL A 223 -20.54 9.27 -10.64
N THR A 224 -20.54 9.00 -11.94
CA THR A 224 -19.32 8.68 -12.70
C THR A 224 -18.72 9.90 -13.39
N GLU A 225 -19.52 10.91 -13.69
CA GLU A 225 -19.03 12.16 -14.27
C GLU A 225 -19.76 13.36 -13.66
N PHE A 226 -19.00 14.34 -13.19
CA PHE A 226 -19.54 15.62 -12.72
C PHE A 226 -18.65 16.75 -13.21
N GLN A 227 -19.17 17.54 -14.15
CA GLN A 227 -18.43 18.64 -14.74
C GLN A 227 -19.27 19.91 -14.78
N VAL A 228 -18.64 21.03 -14.45
CA VAL A 228 -19.28 22.34 -14.50
C VAL A 228 -18.49 23.23 -15.44
N ARG A 229 -19.20 23.88 -16.36
CA ARG A 229 -18.64 24.89 -17.27
C ARG A 229 -19.55 26.10 -17.37
N ARG A 230 -19.02 27.20 -17.89
CA ARG A 230 -19.84 28.38 -18.23
C ARG A 230 -20.72 28.06 -19.44
N SER A 231 -21.97 28.52 -19.42
CA SER A 231 -22.82 28.40 -20.60
C SER A 231 -22.29 29.32 -21.71
N PRO A 232 -22.14 28.80 -22.94
CA PRO A 232 -21.77 29.63 -24.09
C PRO A 232 -22.94 30.50 -24.57
N VAL A 233 -24.18 30.19 -24.17
CA VAL A 233 -25.41 30.87 -24.62
C VAL A 233 -25.78 32.00 -23.68
N VAL A 234 -25.75 31.73 -22.37
CA VAL A 234 -26.07 32.72 -21.33
C VAL A 234 -24.82 32.90 -20.48
N PRO A 235 -24.05 33.98 -20.69
CA PRO A 235 -22.79 34.15 -19.98
C PRO A 235 -22.96 34.10 -18.47
N SER A 236 -24.09 34.50 -17.90
CA SER A 236 -24.40 34.50 -16.47
C SER A 236 -24.80 33.12 -15.89
N SER A 237 -24.93 32.06 -16.71
CA SER A 237 -25.33 30.72 -16.26
C SER A 237 -24.20 29.69 -16.39
N TYR A 238 -24.39 28.58 -15.68
CA TYR A 238 -23.52 27.42 -15.71
C TYR A 238 -24.24 26.24 -16.35
N GLN A 239 -23.45 25.44 -17.07
CA GLN A 239 -23.85 24.12 -17.57
C GLN A 239 -23.20 23.07 -16.69
N VAL A 240 -24.04 22.25 -16.08
CA VAL A 240 -23.64 21.15 -15.22
C VAL A 240 -23.91 19.87 -15.97
N LEU A 241 -22.87 19.13 -16.30
CA LEU A 241 -22.96 17.77 -16.82
C LEU A 241 -22.89 16.80 -15.65
N VAL A 242 -23.90 15.94 -15.55
CA VAL A 242 -23.94 14.84 -14.58
C VAL A 242 -24.16 13.53 -15.32
N GLU A 243 -23.37 12.53 -15.00
CA GLU A 243 -23.57 11.14 -15.41
C GLU A 243 -23.68 10.27 -14.17
N VAL A 244 -24.77 9.51 -14.11
CA VAL A 244 -25.06 8.52 -13.07
C VAL A 244 -25.14 7.16 -13.75
N ARG A 245 -24.44 6.18 -13.19
CA ARG A 245 -24.41 4.82 -13.75
C ARG A 245 -24.86 3.81 -12.72
N SER A 246 -25.77 2.94 -13.14
CA SER A 246 -26.08 1.72 -12.40
C SER A 246 -25.05 0.64 -12.73
N PHE A 247 -24.53 -0.02 -11.70
CA PHE A 247 -23.72 -1.24 -11.78
C PHE A 247 -24.50 -2.45 -11.24
N SER A 248 -25.81 -2.32 -11.08
CA SER A 248 -26.70 -3.40 -10.66
C SER A 248 -27.16 -4.24 -11.86
N ASP A 249 -27.42 -5.52 -11.58
CA ASP A 249 -28.08 -6.44 -12.50
C ASP A 249 -29.62 -6.31 -12.47
N GLN A 250 -30.17 -5.48 -11.58
CA GLN A 250 -31.61 -5.22 -11.44
C GLN A 250 -31.96 -3.74 -11.70
N PRO A 251 -33.18 -3.46 -12.18
CA PRO A 251 -33.67 -2.09 -12.29
C PRO A 251 -33.72 -1.43 -10.91
N THR A 252 -33.16 -0.24 -10.79
CA THR A 252 -33.07 0.46 -9.51
C THR A 252 -33.54 1.90 -9.66
N ALA A 253 -34.32 2.37 -8.69
CA ALA A 253 -34.81 3.74 -8.62
C ALA A 253 -34.06 4.51 -7.53
N CYS A 254 -33.61 5.71 -7.85
CA CYS A 254 -32.93 6.60 -6.91
C CYS A 254 -33.35 8.05 -7.17
N SER A 255 -32.98 8.98 -6.28
CA SER A 255 -33.18 10.41 -6.49
C SER A 255 -31.84 11.13 -6.49
N LEU A 256 -31.65 12.04 -7.44
CA LEU A 256 -30.48 12.89 -7.53
C LEU A 256 -30.82 14.29 -7.03
N GLU A 257 -30.18 14.70 -5.94
CA GLU A 257 -30.31 16.05 -5.39
C GLU A 257 -29.15 16.93 -5.85
N LEU A 258 -29.48 18.12 -6.35
CA LEU A 258 -28.53 19.15 -6.70
C LEU A 258 -28.66 20.30 -5.71
N SER A 259 -27.55 20.71 -5.09
CA SER A 259 -27.51 21.81 -4.14
C SER A 259 -26.35 22.76 -4.39
N LEU A 260 -26.53 24.05 -4.09
CA LEU A 260 -25.49 25.08 -4.15
C LEU A 260 -25.38 25.74 -2.76
N GLU A 261 -24.20 25.73 -2.15
CA GLU A 261 -24.00 26.27 -0.79
C GLU A 261 -25.05 25.73 0.22
N ASN A 262 -25.32 24.43 0.14
CA ASN A 262 -26.32 23.71 0.95
C ASN A 262 -27.79 24.12 0.70
N GLN A 263 -28.07 24.98 -0.27
CA GLN A 263 -29.42 25.27 -0.72
C GLN A 263 -29.81 24.30 -1.84
N LEU A 264 -30.89 23.54 -1.63
CA LEU A 264 -31.42 22.61 -2.62
C LEU A 264 -31.91 23.39 -3.85
N LEU A 265 -31.35 23.06 -5.02
CA LEU A 265 -31.71 23.65 -6.30
C LEU A 265 -32.75 22.80 -7.04
N ASP A 266 -32.53 21.48 -7.11
CA ASP A 266 -33.37 20.56 -7.87
C ASP A 266 -33.29 19.13 -7.31
N VAL A 267 -34.34 18.34 -7.55
CA VAL A 267 -34.41 16.91 -7.22
C VAL A 267 -34.94 16.16 -8.44
N ILE A 268 -34.10 15.29 -9.00
CA ILE A 268 -34.41 14.55 -10.21
C ILE A 268 -34.63 13.07 -9.84
N PRO A 269 -35.86 12.54 -9.92
CA PRO A 269 -36.09 11.11 -9.75
C PRO A 269 -35.52 10.36 -10.96
N LEU A 270 -34.74 9.31 -10.69
CA LEU A 270 -34.10 8.45 -11.68
C LEU A 270 -34.64 7.02 -11.56
N SER A 271 -34.88 6.39 -12.70
CA SER A 271 -35.20 4.98 -12.82
C SER A 271 -34.24 4.38 -13.84
N LEU A 272 -33.24 3.65 -13.36
CA LEU A 272 -32.16 3.11 -14.17
C LEU A 272 -32.39 1.62 -14.40
N SER A 273 -32.24 1.19 -15.66
CA SER A 273 -32.18 -0.21 -16.04
C SER A 273 -30.82 -0.81 -15.63
N PRO A 274 -30.69 -2.15 -15.61
CA PRO A 274 -29.41 -2.79 -15.31
C PRO A 274 -28.29 -2.28 -16.22
N ASN A 275 -27.16 -1.91 -15.63
CA ASN A 275 -25.99 -1.36 -16.33
C ASN A 275 -26.23 -0.08 -17.16
N GLU A 276 -27.36 0.61 -16.95
CA GLU A 276 -27.70 1.85 -17.66
C GLU A 276 -26.86 3.04 -17.16
N SER A 277 -26.47 3.92 -18.08
CA SER A 277 -25.82 5.20 -17.78
C SER A 277 -26.76 6.33 -18.18
N TRP A 278 -27.24 7.08 -17.19
CA TRP A 278 -28.06 8.27 -17.39
C TRP A 278 -27.18 9.50 -17.39
N LYS A 279 -27.30 10.29 -18.46
CA LYS A 279 -26.49 11.50 -18.65
C LYS A 279 -27.38 12.68 -18.95
N ARG A 280 -27.20 13.78 -18.21
CA ARG A 280 -27.96 15.01 -18.43
C ARG A 280 -27.09 16.24 -18.27
N VAL A 281 -27.35 17.23 -19.11
CA VAL A 281 -26.85 18.59 -18.95
C VAL A 281 -27.97 19.42 -18.33
N LEU A 282 -27.67 20.06 -17.20
CA LEU A 282 -28.57 20.97 -16.50
C LEU A 282 -28.06 22.39 -16.72
N ASP A 283 -28.91 23.27 -17.23
CA ASP A 283 -28.66 24.70 -17.30
C ASP A 283 -29.10 25.34 -15.97
N GLN A 284 -28.15 25.91 -15.22
CA GLN A 284 -28.40 26.54 -13.93
C GLN A 284 -28.01 28.03 -13.97
N SER A 285 -29.00 28.89 -13.76
CA SER A 285 -28.85 30.34 -13.73
C SER A 285 -28.60 30.82 -12.30
N SER A 286 -27.42 30.54 -11.73
CA SER A 286 -26.99 31.14 -10.46
C SER A 286 -25.80 32.05 -10.70
N ILE A 287 -25.97 33.33 -10.35
CA ILE A 287 -24.91 34.36 -10.42
C ILE A 287 -23.92 34.18 -9.26
N HIS A 288 -24.41 33.63 -8.14
CA HIS A 288 -23.61 33.30 -6.97
C HIS A 288 -22.70 32.11 -7.29
N GLY A 289 -21.40 32.30 -7.09
CA GLY A 289 -20.46 31.18 -7.03
C GLY A 289 -20.63 30.40 -5.73
N GLY A 290 -19.82 29.36 -5.57
CA GLY A 290 -19.86 28.51 -4.39
C GLY A 290 -19.68 27.03 -4.72
N VAL A 291 -19.90 26.18 -3.72
CA VAL A 291 -19.82 24.73 -3.85
C VAL A 291 -21.13 24.19 -4.40
N LEU A 292 -21.11 23.67 -5.63
CA LEU A 292 -22.19 22.87 -6.18
C LEU A 292 -21.95 21.41 -5.82
N LYS A 293 -22.96 20.79 -5.21
CA LYS A 293 -22.94 19.40 -4.76
C LYS A 293 -24.07 18.63 -5.43
N VAL A 294 -23.73 17.47 -5.98
CA VAL A 294 -24.69 16.43 -6.37
C VAL A 294 -24.63 15.32 -5.34
N GLN A 295 -25.79 14.85 -4.91
CA GLN A 295 -25.93 13.73 -4.00
C GLN A 295 -27.00 12.75 -4.50
N LEU A 296 -26.64 11.47 -4.56
CA LEU A 296 -27.57 10.38 -4.80
C LEU A 296 -28.18 9.94 -3.47
N LEU A 297 -29.50 9.89 -3.43
CA LEU A 297 -30.27 9.30 -2.33
C LEU A 297 -30.55 7.84 -2.67
N THR A 298 -29.67 6.97 -2.23
CA THR A 298 -29.76 5.51 -2.38
C THR A 298 -29.05 4.83 -1.21
N GLU A 299 -29.48 3.62 -0.86
CA GLU A 299 -28.77 2.73 0.05
C GLU A 299 -28.13 1.63 -0.81
N ASP A 300 -26.85 1.78 -1.15
CA ASP A 300 -26.15 0.86 -2.04
C ASP A 300 -24.81 0.38 -1.47
N GLY A 301 -24.02 -0.30 -2.30
CA GLY A 301 -22.80 -0.98 -1.87
C GLY A 301 -21.63 -0.04 -1.55
N LEU A 302 -21.65 1.22 -2.00
CA LEU A 302 -20.56 2.18 -1.85
C LEU A 302 -21.11 3.60 -1.66
N GLU A 303 -20.86 4.21 -0.50
CA GLU A 303 -21.36 5.57 -0.25
C GLU A 303 -20.49 6.67 -0.88
N SER A 304 -19.21 6.37 -1.16
CA SER A 304 -18.23 7.38 -1.58
C SER A 304 -18.50 7.95 -2.97
N ASP A 305 -19.11 7.18 -3.88
CA ASP A 305 -19.48 7.60 -5.23
C ASP A 305 -20.91 8.17 -5.33
N ASN A 306 -21.65 8.21 -4.21
CA ASN A 306 -22.96 8.87 -4.14
C ASN A 306 -22.88 10.39 -4.10
N THR A 307 -21.69 10.97 -3.90
CA THR A 307 -21.53 12.43 -3.80
C THR A 307 -20.44 12.94 -4.74
N ALA A 308 -20.75 14.02 -5.48
CA ALA A 308 -19.79 14.76 -6.28
C ALA A 308 -19.86 16.26 -6.00
N VAL A 309 -18.71 16.95 -5.98
CA VAL A 309 -18.63 18.39 -5.69
C VAL A 309 -17.82 19.13 -6.76
N ALA A 310 -18.23 20.36 -7.05
CA ALA A 310 -17.56 21.25 -7.98
C ALA A 310 -17.56 22.67 -7.41
N TRP A 311 -16.43 23.36 -7.55
CA TRP A 311 -16.29 24.74 -7.13
C TRP A 311 -16.65 25.69 -8.27
N LEU A 312 -17.64 26.54 -8.07
CA LEU A 312 -18.03 27.58 -9.00
C LEU A 312 -17.39 28.90 -8.58
N PRO A 313 -16.64 29.56 -9.48
CA PRO A 313 -16.08 30.87 -9.16
C PRO A 313 -17.20 31.90 -8.98
N GLU A 314 -17.10 32.69 -7.92
CA GLU A 314 -17.99 33.83 -7.72
C GLU A 314 -17.86 34.84 -8.86
N ARG A 315 -19.00 35.47 -9.20
CA ARG A 315 -19.04 36.60 -10.10
C ARG A 315 -19.39 37.86 -9.34
N PRO A 316 -18.38 38.63 -8.89
CA PRO A 316 -18.66 39.98 -8.44
C PRO A 316 -19.22 40.77 -9.62
N GLN A 317 -20.34 41.46 -9.39
CA GLN A 317 -20.84 42.43 -10.35
C GLN A 317 -19.82 43.57 -10.47
N ILE A 318 -19.56 43.99 -11.71
CA ILE A 318 -18.69 45.11 -12.02
C ILE A 318 -19.43 46.38 -11.60
N PRO A 319 -18.92 47.16 -10.64
CA PRO A 319 -19.51 48.43 -10.30
C PRO A 319 -19.29 49.40 -11.47
N VAL A 320 -20.39 49.92 -12.03
CA VAL A 320 -20.37 50.90 -13.12
C VAL A 320 -21.09 52.14 -12.65
N THR A 321 -20.39 53.27 -12.66
CA THR A 321 -21.00 54.58 -12.42
C THR A 321 -21.21 55.29 -13.74
N LEU A 322 -22.46 55.62 -14.04
CA LEU A 322 -22.86 56.40 -15.21
C LEU A 322 -23.05 57.87 -14.81
N ALA A 323 -22.12 58.73 -15.23
CA ALA A 323 -22.24 60.16 -15.09
C ALA A 323 -22.92 60.74 -16.34
N THR A 324 -24.18 61.19 -16.22
CA THR A 324 -24.96 61.70 -17.34
C THR A 324 -25.96 62.78 -16.94
N SER A 325 -26.27 63.70 -17.87
CA SER A 325 -27.39 64.64 -17.79
C SER A 325 -28.76 63.97 -18.00
N GLY A 326 -28.77 62.69 -18.42
CA GLY A 326 -29.96 61.84 -18.54
C GLY A 326 -30.00 61.11 -19.89
N ASN A 327 -29.83 59.79 -19.89
CA ASN A 327 -29.94 58.96 -21.09
C ASN A 327 -30.56 57.59 -20.78
N TRP A 328 -31.88 57.51 -20.96
CA TRP A 328 -32.65 56.30 -20.70
C TRP A 328 -32.16 55.08 -21.48
N PHE A 329 -31.76 55.24 -22.75
CA PHE A 329 -31.30 54.10 -23.55
C PHE A 329 -30.00 53.51 -23.00
N LEU A 330 -29.09 54.37 -22.52
CA LEU A 330 -27.80 53.93 -22.00
C LEU A 330 -27.96 53.29 -20.61
N GLU A 331 -28.85 53.81 -19.77
CA GLU A 331 -29.26 53.17 -18.52
C GLU A 331 -29.82 51.77 -18.78
N GLN A 332 -30.80 51.64 -19.68
CA GLN A 332 -31.42 50.33 -19.97
C GLN A 332 -30.44 49.30 -20.53
N VAL A 333 -29.48 49.72 -21.39
CA VAL A 333 -28.46 48.79 -21.91
C VAL A 333 -27.51 48.30 -20.82
N LEU A 334 -27.14 49.17 -19.86
CA LEU A 334 -26.27 48.80 -18.75
C LEU A 334 -27.01 47.97 -17.69
N GLU A 335 -28.27 48.30 -17.39
CA GLU A 335 -29.13 47.52 -16.50
C GLU A 335 -29.46 46.13 -17.04
N ALA A 336 -29.57 45.98 -18.37
CA ALA A 336 -29.83 44.69 -19.01
C ALA A 336 -28.67 43.68 -18.89
N ASN A 337 -27.49 44.11 -18.42
CA ASN A 337 -26.34 43.24 -18.22
C ASN A 337 -26.22 42.82 -16.75
N ASP A 338 -26.55 41.56 -16.44
CA ASP A 338 -26.48 40.98 -15.08
C ASP A 338 -25.10 41.12 -14.41
N SER A 339 -24.04 41.30 -15.20
CA SER A 339 -22.67 41.47 -14.71
C SER A 339 -22.40 42.88 -14.20
N VAL A 340 -23.31 43.83 -14.40
CA VAL A 340 -23.13 45.24 -14.08
C VAL A 340 -23.98 45.61 -12.87
N ARG A 341 -23.36 46.28 -11.90
CA ARG A 341 -24.07 46.99 -10.83
C ARG A 341 -24.02 48.48 -11.15
N LEU A 342 -25.11 48.98 -11.76
CA LEU A 342 -25.21 50.36 -12.23
C LEU A 342 -25.51 51.33 -11.08
N GLN A 343 -24.82 52.45 -11.06
CA GLN A 343 -25.15 53.64 -10.27
C GLN A 343 -25.15 54.86 -11.20
N THR A 344 -26.27 55.59 -11.26
CA THR A 344 -26.37 56.80 -12.09
C THR A 344 -26.13 58.05 -11.25
N VAL A 345 -25.31 58.97 -11.75
CA VAL A 345 -24.98 60.26 -11.12
C VAL A 345 -25.10 61.40 -12.13
N SER A 346 -25.51 62.58 -11.67
CA SER A 346 -25.68 63.77 -12.54
C SER A 346 -24.40 64.57 -12.74
N GLU A 347 -23.37 64.33 -11.93
CA GLU A 347 -22.07 65.01 -11.98
C GLU A 347 -20.93 63.98 -12.01
N VAL A 348 -19.81 64.33 -12.67
CA VAL A 348 -18.65 63.45 -12.76
C VAL A 348 -17.95 63.38 -11.39
N PRO A 349 -17.80 62.18 -10.78
CA PRO A 349 -17.15 62.06 -9.48
C PRO A 349 -15.64 62.38 -9.58
N LEU A 350 -15.09 63.02 -8.55
CA LEU A 350 -13.67 63.41 -8.47
C LEU A 350 -12.73 62.22 -8.22
N SER A 351 -13.26 61.09 -7.75
CA SER A 351 -12.49 59.87 -7.49
C SER A 351 -13.36 58.64 -7.77
N VAL A 352 -12.78 57.66 -8.46
CA VAL A 352 -13.41 56.37 -8.76
C VAL A 352 -12.79 55.30 -7.87
N LYS A 353 -13.58 54.38 -7.31
CA LYS A 353 -13.02 53.30 -6.48
C LYS A 353 -12.21 52.34 -7.35
N GLU A 354 -11.24 51.67 -6.73
CA GLU A 354 -10.44 50.66 -7.43
C GLU A 354 -11.35 49.52 -7.94
N GLY A 355 -11.29 49.23 -9.24
CA GLY A 355 -12.14 48.22 -9.91
C GLY A 355 -13.51 48.71 -10.39
N GLU A 356 -13.83 50.00 -10.24
CA GLU A 356 -15.07 50.61 -10.74
C GLU A 356 -14.86 51.24 -12.13
N ILE A 357 -15.85 51.07 -13.00
CA ILE A 357 -15.85 51.66 -14.35
C ILE A 357 -16.70 52.92 -14.34
N LEU A 358 -16.09 54.06 -14.67
CA LEU A 358 -16.80 55.33 -14.86
C LEU A 358 -17.13 55.53 -16.35
N ILE A 359 -18.41 55.70 -16.66
CA ILE A 359 -18.90 56.07 -17.98
C ILE A 359 -19.37 57.51 -17.93
N ILE A 360 -18.76 58.40 -18.72
CA ILE A 360 -19.15 59.80 -18.82
C ILE A 360 -19.91 59.99 -20.13
N HIS A 361 -21.17 60.43 -20.04
CA HIS A 361 -22.01 60.72 -21.21
C HIS A 361 -22.52 62.16 -21.14
N ASP A 362 -22.14 62.96 -22.15
CA ASP A 362 -22.61 64.34 -22.35
C ASP A 362 -22.33 65.28 -21.15
N LEU A 363 -21.22 65.04 -20.44
CA LEU A 363 -20.72 65.88 -19.36
C LEU A 363 -19.26 66.27 -19.62
N PRO A 364 -18.81 67.46 -19.18
CA PRO A 364 -17.41 67.85 -19.30
C PRO A 364 -16.54 66.93 -18.45
N VAL A 365 -15.50 66.37 -19.07
CA VAL A 365 -14.50 65.56 -18.36
C VAL A 365 -13.63 66.52 -17.53
N PRO A 366 -13.55 66.35 -16.20
CA PRO A 366 -12.66 67.17 -15.37
C PRO A 366 -11.22 66.97 -15.83
N SER A 367 -10.45 68.06 -15.89
CA SER A 367 -9.02 68.00 -16.22
C SER A 367 -8.32 67.20 -15.11
N VAL A 368 -7.64 66.11 -15.49
CA VAL A 368 -6.86 65.25 -14.57
C VAL A 368 -5.66 66.00 -14.01
#